data_AF-A0AAU6ND42-F1
#
_entry.id   AF-A0AAU6ND42-F1
#
_cell.length_a   1.000
_cell.length_b   1.000
_cell.length_c   1.000
_cell.angle_alpha   90.00
_cell.angle_beta   90.00
_cell.angle_gamma   90.00
#
_symmetry.space_group_name_H-M   'P 1'
#
loop_
_entity.id
_entity.type
_entity.pdbx_description
1 polymer ?
#
loop_
_entity_poly.entity_id
_entity_poly.type
_entity_poly.pdbx_seq_one_letter_code
_entity_poly.pdbx_strand_id
1 'polypeptide(L)'
;FSDQVGTIDKGNFVEDKNVMCYIACIYEMTNVIKNNKLSYDASMRQIDLMYPPDLKEGAKAAVESCKDIQKKYKDICEVSFYAAKCMYEYNPADFIFA
;
A
#
# COMPACT_ATOMS: atom_id res chain seq x y z
N PHE A 1 -10.58 15.73 -5.16
CA PHE A 1 -10.04 14.97 -4.01
C PHE A 1 -10.59 13.56 -3.97
N SER A 2 -11.91 13.34 -3.84
CA SER A 2 -12.52 12.00 -3.93
C SER A 2 -12.16 11.28 -5.24
N ASP A 3 -12.16 12.01 -6.35
CA ASP A 3 -12.04 11.41 -7.68
C ASP A 3 -10.60 10.98 -8.03
N GLN A 4 -9.60 11.67 -7.46
CA GLN A 4 -8.17 11.32 -7.65
C GLN A 4 -7.78 10.10 -6.82
N VAL A 5 -8.45 9.92 -5.69
CA VAL A 5 -8.21 8.84 -4.74
C VAL A 5 -8.94 7.55 -5.16
N GLY A 6 -10.17 7.65 -5.65
CA GLY A 6 -10.98 6.51 -6.08
C GLY A 6 -10.53 5.84 -7.39
N THR A 7 -9.29 6.09 -7.84
CA THR A 7 -8.71 5.49 -9.04
C THR A 7 -7.32 4.86 -8.79
N ILE A 8 -6.88 4.78 -7.53
CA ILE A 8 -5.60 4.15 -7.15
C ILE A 8 -5.60 2.66 -7.49
N ASP A 9 -6.73 1.99 -7.29
CA ASP A 9 -7.00 0.60 -7.71
C ASP A 9 -6.85 0.39 -9.23
N LYS A 10 -7.01 1.46 -10.02
CA LYS A 10 -6.83 1.46 -11.48
C LYS A 10 -5.42 1.87 -11.91
N GLY A 11 -4.48 1.99 -10.98
CA GLY A 11 -3.10 2.37 -11.26
C GLY A 11 -2.87 3.87 -11.40
N ASN A 12 -3.84 4.72 -11.04
CA ASN A 12 -3.67 6.17 -11.10
C ASN A 12 -2.92 6.71 -9.87
N PHE A 13 -1.61 6.47 -9.84
CA PHE A 13 -0.71 6.97 -8.81
C PHE A 13 -0.26 8.39 -9.14
N VAL A 14 -1.06 9.38 -8.72
CA VAL A 14 -0.72 10.81 -8.87
C VAL A 14 0.24 11.23 -7.76
N GLU A 15 1.40 11.78 -8.14
CA GLU A 15 2.41 12.32 -7.21
C GLU A 15 1.97 13.66 -6.59
N ASP A 16 0.78 13.69 -6.00
CA ASP A 16 0.24 14.80 -5.22
C ASP A 16 0.28 14.45 -3.73
N LYS A 17 0.77 15.37 -2.90
CA LYS A 17 0.94 15.12 -1.46
C LYS A 17 -0.34 14.68 -0.77
N ASN A 18 -1.50 15.16 -1.20
CA ASN A 18 -2.76 14.77 -0.60
C ASN A 18 -3.16 13.34 -0.95
N VAL A 19 -2.90 12.92 -2.20
CA VAL A 19 -3.11 11.53 -2.63
C VAL A 19 -2.17 10.60 -1.87
N MET A 20 -0.90 10.99 -1.72
CA MET A 20 0.07 10.23 -0.93
C MET A 20 -0.37 10.06 0.53
N CYS A 21 -0.80 11.15 1.18
CA CYS A 21 -1.23 11.09 2.57
C CYS A 21 -2.58 10.39 2.75
N TYR A 22 -3.43 10.37 1.73
CA TYR A 22 -4.63 9.54 1.76
C TYR A 22 -4.25 8.05 1.83
N ILE A 23 -3.27 7.61 1.03
CA ILE A 23 -2.79 6.22 1.09
C ILE A 23 -2.25 5.88 2.48
N ALA A 24 -1.46 6.77 3.06
CA ALA A 24 -1.01 6.62 4.45
C ALA A 24 -2.18 6.55 5.43
N CYS A 25 -3.23 7.34 5.26
CA CYS A 25 -4.42 7.31 6.10
C CYS A 25 -5.12 5.94 6.07
N ILE A 26 -5.29 5.33 4.89
CA ILE A 26 -5.83 3.95 4.77
C ILE A 26 -4.94 2.95 5.51
N TYR A 27 -3.63 3.08 5.35
CA TYR A 27 -2.65 2.21 6.01
C TYR A 27 -2.59 2.40 7.54
N GLU A 28 -2.89 3.60 8.04
CA GLU A 28 -3.10 3.83 9.47
C GLU A 28 -4.39 3.18 9.95
N MET A 29 -5.51 3.32 9.23
CA MET A 29 -6.80 2.72 9.60
C MET A 29 -6.74 1.18 9.65
N THR A 30 -5.97 0.57 8.75
CA THR A 30 -5.72 -0.88 8.73
C THR A 30 -4.63 -1.32 9.72
N ASN A 31 -4.09 -0.41 10.53
CA ASN A 31 -3.04 -0.68 11.52
C ASN A 31 -1.75 -1.29 10.94
N VAL A 32 -1.46 -1.05 9.65
CA VAL A 32 -0.19 -1.50 9.04
C VAL A 32 0.94 -0.50 9.29
N ILE A 33 0.62 0.77 9.56
CA ILE A 33 1.60 1.75 10.03
C ILE A 33 1.79 1.63 11.54
N LYS A 34 3.04 1.45 11.97
CA LYS A 34 3.45 1.42 13.38
C LYS A 34 4.68 2.29 13.59
N ASN A 35 4.66 3.16 14.59
CA ASN A 35 5.76 4.08 14.89
C ASN A 35 6.22 4.87 13.66
N ASN A 36 5.27 5.35 12.86
CA ASN A 36 5.51 6.09 11.62
C ASN A 36 6.31 5.29 10.55
N LYS A 37 6.18 3.96 10.53
CA LYS A 37 6.79 3.06 9.55
C LYS A 37 5.80 1.98 9.11
N LEU A 38 5.95 1.48 7.89
CA LEU A 38 5.19 0.31 7.42
C LEU A 38 5.71 -0.96 8.12
N SER A 39 4.82 -1.65 8.82
CA SER A 39 5.13 -2.90 9.51
C SER A 39 4.82 -4.07 8.58
N TYR A 40 5.88 -4.74 8.11
CA TYR A 40 5.77 -5.96 7.31
C TYR A 40 4.85 -7.00 7.96
N ASP A 41 5.08 -7.31 9.24
CA ASP A 41 4.25 -8.29 9.97
C ASP A 41 2.78 -7.87 10.06
N ALA A 42 2.50 -6.57 10.20
CA ALA A 42 1.13 -6.07 10.24
C ALA A 42 0.49 -6.15 8.84
N SER A 43 1.20 -5.76 7.78
CA SER A 43 0.74 -5.90 6.39
C SER A 43 0.39 -7.34 6.05
N MET A 44 1.26 -8.30 6.40
CA MET A 44 1.01 -9.72 6.17
C MET A 44 -0.24 -10.22 6.89
N ARG A 45 -0.44 -9.81 8.15
CA ARG A 45 -1.65 -10.15 8.92
C ARG A 45 -2.91 -9.54 8.32
N GLN A 46 -2.86 -8.29 7.86
CA GLN A 46 -4.03 -7.67 7.23
C GLN A 46 -4.40 -8.36 5.92
N ILE A 47 -3.42 -8.77 5.11
CA ILE A 47 -3.67 -9.57 3.91
C ILE A 47 -4.37 -10.89 4.29
N ASP A 48 -3.89 -11.57 5.33
CA ASP A 48 -4.52 -12.81 5.80
C ASP A 48 -5.96 -12.65 6.27
N LEU A 49 -6.32 -11.48 6.81
CA LEU A 49 -7.65 -11.19 7.34
C LEU A 49 -8.62 -10.67 6.29
N MET A 50 -8.16 -9.79 5.40
CA MET A 50 -9.04 -9.00 4.51
C MET A 50 -9.12 -9.53 3.08
N TYR A 51 -8.06 -10.19 2.59
CA TYR A 51 -8.00 -10.55 1.16
C TYR A 51 -8.72 -11.88 0.86
N PRO A 52 -9.31 -12.01 -0.33
CA PRO A 52 -9.78 -13.30 -0.86
C PRO A 52 -8.62 -14.34 -0.91
N PRO A 53 -8.88 -15.63 -0.63
CA PRO A 53 -7.83 -16.65 -0.56
C PRO A 53 -6.93 -16.74 -1.79
N ASP A 54 -7.50 -16.55 -2.97
CA ASP A 54 -6.86 -16.57 -4.29
C ASP A 54 -5.90 -15.41 -4.53
N LEU A 55 -6.06 -14.29 -3.82
CA LEU A 55 -5.23 -13.09 -3.97
C LEU A 55 -4.17 -12.95 -2.87
N LYS A 56 -4.26 -13.74 -1.79
CA LYS A 56 -3.37 -13.63 -0.62
C LYS A 56 -1.91 -13.85 -1.00
N GLU A 57 -1.61 -14.89 -1.78
CA GLU A 57 -0.22 -15.22 -2.11
C GLU A 57 0.41 -14.13 -2.98
N GLY A 58 -0.31 -13.63 -3.99
CA GLY A 58 0.14 -12.52 -4.83
C GLY A 58 0.39 -11.24 -4.03
N ALA A 59 -0.55 -10.86 -3.17
CA ALA A 59 -0.42 -9.67 -2.32
C ALA A 59 0.76 -9.80 -1.32
N LYS A 60 0.96 -10.98 -0.71
CA LYS A 60 2.10 -11.24 0.18
C LYS A 60 3.43 -11.15 -0.54
N ALA A 61 3.52 -11.70 -1.76
CA ALA A 61 4.72 -11.60 -2.59
C ALA A 61 5.03 -10.14 -2.96
N ALA A 62 4.01 -9.34 -3.25
CA ALA A 62 4.17 -7.91 -3.52
C ALA A 62 4.71 -7.15 -2.28
N VAL A 63 4.17 -7.40 -1.08
CA VAL A 63 4.67 -6.80 0.17
C VAL A 63 6.14 -7.16 0.40
N GLU A 64 6.51 -8.43 0.23
CA GLU A 64 7.88 -8.90 0.42
C GLU A 64 8.84 -8.25 -0.60
N SER A 65 8.42 -8.11 -1.86
CA SER A 65 9.20 -7.44 -2.90
C SER A 65 9.36 -5.93 -2.68
N CYS A 66 8.38 -5.29 -2.04
CA CYS A 66 8.31 -3.83 -1.89
C CYS A 66 8.72 -3.31 -0.50
N LYS A 67 9.03 -4.18 0.46
CA LYS A 67 9.34 -3.80 1.86
C LYS A 67 10.49 -2.81 2.02
N ASP A 68 11.42 -2.77 1.06
CA ASP A 68 12.59 -1.90 1.10
C ASP A 68 12.32 -0.48 0.58
N ILE A 69 11.15 -0.21 0.00
CA ILE A 69 10.74 1.15 -0.42
C ILE A 69 10.84 2.13 0.75
N GLN A 70 10.47 1.70 1.95
CA GLN A 70 10.51 2.54 3.15
C GLN A 70 11.92 3.05 3.53
N LYS A 71 12.99 2.45 2.98
CA LYS A 71 14.37 2.92 3.19
C LYS A 71 14.72 4.12 2.30
N LYS A 72 13.97 4.33 1.22
CA LYS A 72 14.23 5.38 0.22
C LYS A 72 13.58 6.72 0.58
N TYR A 73 12.49 6.69 1.34
CA TYR A 73 11.67 7.87 1.68
C TYR A 73 11.60 8.06 3.20
N LYS A 74 11.45 9.31 3.64
CA LYS A 74 11.36 9.66 5.07
C LYS A 74 9.95 10.02 5.51
N ASP A 75 9.17 10.63 4.61
CA ASP A 75 7.79 11.03 4.86
C ASP A 75 6.88 9.81 4.73
N ILE A 76 6.00 9.59 5.71
CA ILE A 76 5.14 8.41 5.75
C ILE A 76 4.13 8.38 4.59
N CYS A 77 3.71 9.54 4.09
CA CYS A 77 2.84 9.65 2.92
C CYS A 77 3.57 9.18 1.67
N GLU A 78 4.81 9.63 1.46
CA GLU A 78 5.66 9.17 0.36
C GLU A 78 5.94 7.67 0.46
N VAL A 79 6.36 7.19 1.64
CA VAL A 79 6.62 5.77 1.89
C VAL A 79 5.41 4.93 1.53
N SER A 80 4.21 5.33 1.98
CA SER A 80 2.97 4.60 1.74
C SER A 80 2.58 4.62 0.27
N PHE A 81 2.69 5.77 -0.39
CA PHE A 81 2.40 5.92 -1.82
C PHE A 81 3.31 5.04 -2.68
N TYR A 82 4.62 5.14 -2.49
CA TYR A 82 5.57 4.38 -3.30
C TYR A 82 5.54 2.89 -2.98
N ALA A 83 5.16 2.49 -1.75
CA ALA A 83 4.93 1.09 -1.43
C ALA A 83 3.70 0.56 -2.18
N ALA A 84 2.57 1.29 -2.15
CA ALA A 84 1.36 0.94 -2.89
C ALA A 84 1.63 0.85 -4.40
N LYS A 85 2.34 1.84 -4.96
CA LYS A 85 2.74 1.87 -6.37
C LYS A 85 3.62 0.67 -6.72
N CYS A 86 4.62 0.36 -5.91
CA CYS A 86 5.48 -0.81 -6.11
C CYS A 86 4.67 -2.12 -6.10
N MET A 87 3.71 -2.28 -5.19
CA MET A 87 2.88 -3.48 -5.13
C MET A 87 1.98 -3.61 -6.37
N TYR A 88 1.41 -2.51 -6.84
CA TYR A 88 0.66 -2.47 -8.09
C TYR A 88 1.53 -2.81 -9.30
N GLU A 89 2.74 -2.23 -9.40
CA GLU A 89 3.68 -2.52 -10.48
C GLU A 89 4.19 -3.97 -10.46
N TYR A 90 4.29 -4.58 -9.28
CA TYR A 90 4.71 -5.97 -9.11
C TYR A 90 3.65 -6.95 -9.63
N ASN A 91 2.39 -6.77 -9.23
CA ASN A 91 1.30 -7.61 -9.68
C ASN A 91 -0.03 -6.83 -9.68
N PRO A 92 -0.35 -6.15 -10.79
CA PRO A 92 -1.53 -5.29 -10.87
C PRO A 92 -2.84 -6.09 -10.90
N ALA A 93 -2.80 -7.37 -11.28
CA ALA A 93 -3.99 -8.22 -11.33
C ALA A 93 -4.50 -8.60 -9.93
N ASP A 94 -3.57 -8.73 -8.97
CA ASP A 94 -3.89 -9.13 -7.59
C ASP A 94 -3.84 -7.94 -6.61
N PHE A 95 -3.61 -6.73 -7.12
CA PHE A 95 -3.55 -5.52 -6.30
C PHE A 95 -4.95 -5.07 -5.90
N ILE A 96 -5.18 -4.99 -4.58
CA ILE A 96 -6.37 -4.39 -4.01
C ILE A 96 -5.94 -3.20 -3.16
N PHE A 97 -6.65 -2.10 -3.32
CA PHE A 97 -6.49 -0.93 -2.47
C PHE A 97 -7.80 -0.68 -1.72
N ALA A 98 -7.87 -1.18 -0.48
CA ALA A 98 -9.04 -1.11 0.39
C ALA A 98 -8.62 -1.07 1.87
#